data_AF-A0A954C7N0-F1
#
_entry.id   AF-A0A954C7N0-F1
#
_cell.length_a   1.000
_cell.length_b   1.000
_cell.length_c   1.000
_cell.angle_alpha   90.00
_cell.angle_beta   90.00
_cell.angle_gamma   90.00
#
_symmetry.space_group_name_H-M   'P 1'
#
loop_
_entity.id
_entity.type
_entity.pdbx_description
1 polymer ?
#
loop_
_entity_poly.entity_id
_entity_poly.type
_entity_poly.pdbx_seq_one_letter_code
_entity_poly.pdbx_strand_id
1 'polypeptide(L)'
;MANDAVAAVNALGTRLAEVRATIGQVFFGQDEVIDQVLIALLAGGHALVVGVPGLGKTRLVQTLGVVFGLETKRIQFTPDLMPDDILGSEVLETAEDGSRHFRFLAGPIFTQLLMADEINRASPRTQSALLQAMQERHVAVAGADRPLPSP
;
A
#
# COMPACT_ATOMS: atom_id res chain seq x y z
N MET A 1 -1.72 -13.39 33.15
CA MET A 1 -2.32 -12.47 32.16
C MET A 1 -1.57 -11.13 32.12
N ALA A 2 -1.50 -10.33 33.20
CA ALA A 2 -0.77 -9.05 33.17
C ALA A 2 0.74 -9.18 32.88
N ASN A 3 1.41 -10.19 33.45
CA ASN A 3 2.86 -10.42 33.24
C ASN A 3 3.20 -10.87 31.80
N ASP A 4 2.23 -11.49 31.12
CA ASP A 4 2.38 -12.00 29.75
C ASP A 4 2.21 -10.85 28.72
N ALA A 5 1.23 -9.97 28.96
CA ALA A 5 1.07 -8.75 28.18
C ALA A 5 2.30 -7.83 28.26
N VAL A 6 2.89 -7.66 29.45
CA VAL A 6 4.12 -6.87 29.62
C VAL A 6 5.29 -7.50 28.87
N ALA A 7 5.43 -8.82 28.90
CA ALA A 7 6.47 -9.52 28.15
C ALA A 7 6.29 -9.36 26.63
N ALA A 8 5.05 -9.47 26.12
CA ALA A 8 4.73 -9.28 24.72
C ALA A 8 5.03 -7.85 24.23
N VAL A 9 4.68 -6.83 25.03
CA VAL A 9 4.97 -5.43 24.73
C VAL A 9 6.48 -5.17 24.68
N ASN A 10 7.24 -5.73 25.62
CA ASN A 10 8.70 -5.59 25.62
C ASN A 10 9.33 -6.26 24.39
N ALA A 11 8.90 -7.48 24.04
CA ALA A 11 9.35 -8.18 22.85
C ALA A 11 9.03 -7.40 21.56
N LEU A 12 7.84 -6.79 21.48
CA LEU A 12 7.48 -5.92 20.37
C LEU A 12 8.41 -4.69 20.31
N GLY A 13 8.66 -4.05 21.46
CA GLY A 13 9.59 -2.91 21.54
C GLY A 13 10.99 -3.24 21.03
N THR A 14 11.53 -4.41 21.38
CA THR A 14 12.84 -4.87 20.86
C THR A 14 12.80 -5.06 19.35
N ARG A 15 11.77 -5.74 18.81
CA ARG A 15 11.64 -5.93 17.35
C ARG A 15 11.49 -4.62 16.60
N LEU A 16 10.72 -3.66 17.14
CA LEU A 16 10.57 -2.35 16.52
C LEU A 16 11.88 -1.56 16.52
N ALA A 17 12.70 -1.68 17.56
CA ALA A 17 14.03 -1.08 17.59
C ALA A 17 14.95 -1.68 16.51
N GLU A 18 14.91 -3.00 16.31
CA GLU A 18 15.64 -3.70 15.24
C GLU A 18 15.19 -3.23 13.86
N VAL A 19 13.88 -3.21 13.61
CA VAL A 19 13.27 -2.71 12.36
C VAL A 19 13.71 -1.28 12.08
N ARG A 20 13.62 -0.39 13.07
CA ARG A 20 14.06 1.02 12.95
C ARG A 20 15.54 1.12 12.59
N ALA A 21 16.39 0.32 13.23
CA ALA A 21 17.82 0.30 12.94
C ALA A 21 18.10 -0.19 11.50
N THR A 22 17.41 -1.23 11.03
CA THR A 22 17.54 -1.73 9.65
C THR A 22 17.11 -0.68 8.62
N ILE A 23 15.99 0.01 8.85
CA ILE A 23 15.53 1.08 7.94
C ILE A 23 16.52 2.26 7.94
N GLY A 24 17.06 2.63 9.10
CA GLY A 24 18.03 3.72 9.24
C GLY A 24 19.36 3.48 8.51
N GLN A 25 19.70 2.22 8.17
CA GLN A 25 20.86 1.90 7.33
C GLN A 25 20.65 2.23 5.85
N VAL A 26 19.40 2.39 5.41
CA VAL A 26 19.04 2.67 4.00
C VAL A 26 18.53 4.11 3.84
N PHE A 27 17.85 4.64 4.85
CA PHE A 27 17.20 5.95 4.85
C PHE A 27 17.83 6.87 5.91
N PHE A 28 18.91 7.55 5.53
CA PHE A 28 19.76 8.31 6.46
C PHE A 28 19.17 9.67 6.84
N GLY A 29 19.30 10.03 8.12
CA GLY A 29 19.05 11.39 8.61
C GLY A 29 17.58 11.81 8.66
N GLN A 30 16.64 10.86 8.60
CA GLN A 30 15.20 11.10 8.62
C GLN A 30 14.47 10.18 9.61
N ASP A 31 15.01 10.10 10.82
CA ASP A 31 14.51 9.29 11.94
C ASP A 31 13.02 9.54 12.24
N GLU A 32 12.59 10.80 12.25
CA GLU A 32 11.19 11.16 12.52
C GLU A 32 10.23 10.61 11.45
N VAL A 33 10.65 10.62 10.18
CA VAL A 33 9.84 10.06 9.07
C VAL A 33 9.71 8.56 9.22
N ILE A 34 10.78 7.86 9.63
CA ILE A 34 10.74 6.43 9.90
C ILE A 34 9.73 6.14 11.02
N ASP A 35 9.82 6.86 12.13
CA ASP A 35 8.94 6.66 13.28
C ASP A 35 7.46 6.92 12.89
N GLN A 36 7.17 8.00 12.17
CA GLN A 36 5.80 8.32 11.71
C GLN A 36 5.23 7.27 10.75
N VAL A 37 6.04 6.75 9.81
CA VAL A 37 5.59 5.72 8.87
C VAL A 37 5.36 4.39 9.58
N LEU A 38 6.21 4.02 10.53
CA LEU A 38 6.02 2.83 11.35
C LEU A 38 4.74 2.94 12.19
N ILE A 39 4.49 4.09 12.83
CA ILE A 39 3.25 4.35 13.56
C ILE A 39 2.03 4.21 12.64
N ALA A 40 2.07 4.83 11.46
CA ALA A 40 0.98 4.76 10.49
C ALA A 40 0.70 3.30 10.07
N LEU A 41 1.74 2.53 9.76
CA LEU A 41 1.62 1.14 9.33
C LEU A 41 1.02 0.26 10.45
N LEU A 42 1.54 0.35 11.67
CA LEU A 42 1.09 -0.44 12.82
C LEU A 42 -0.33 -0.06 13.28
N ALA A 43 -0.74 1.20 13.07
CA ALA A 43 -2.10 1.66 13.33
C ALA A 43 -3.07 1.30 12.20
N GLY A 44 -2.61 0.70 11.11
CA GLY A 44 -3.42 0.39 9.93
C GLY A 44 -3.91 1.66 9.20
N GLY A 45 -3.14 2.75 9.28
CA GLY A 45 -3.38 4.02 8.62
C GLY A 45 -2.59 4.19 7.33
N HIS A 46 -2.63 5.41 6.78
CA HIS A 46 -1.94 5.78 5.54
C HIS A 46 -1.06 7.00 5.77
N ALA A 47 0.10 7.04 5.11
CA ALA A 47 1.06 8.14 5.23
C ALA A 47 1.18 8.92 3.92
N LEU A 48 1.08 10.25 4.01
CA LEU A 48 1.38 11.15 2.90
C LEU A 48 2.81 11.69 3.06
N VAL A 49 3.73 11.26 2.20
CA VAL A 49 5.15 11.64 2.30
C VAL A 49 5.49 12.76 1.31
N VAL A 50 5.55 14.00 1.81
CA VAL A 50 5.92 15.18 1.03
C VAL A 50 7.42 15.42 1.13
N GLY A 51 8.07 15.72 0.01
CA GLY A 51 9.51 16.00 -0.03
C GLY A 51 10.02 16.18 -1.45
N VAL A 52 11.23 16.72 -1.61
CA VAL A 52 11.82 16.90 -2.94
C VAL A 52 12.15 15.53 -3.59
N PRO A 53 12.21 15.47 -4.93
CA PRO A 53 12.68 14.27 -5.63
C PRO A 53 14.08 13.86 -5.15
N GLY A 54 14.36 12.55 -5.14
CA GLY A 54 15.68 12.03 -4.79
C GLY A 54 15.93 11.79 -3.30
N LEU A 55 14.99 12.11 -2.40
CA LEU A 55 15.14 11.84 -0.96
C LEU A 55 14.91 10.38 -0.53
N GLY A 56 14.96 9.42 -1.46
CA GLY A 56 14.88 8.00 -1.12
C GLY A 56 13.48 7.49 -0.72
N LYS A 57 12.39 8.23 -0.97
CA LYS A 57 11.00 7.81 -0.66
C LYS A 57 10.65 6.43 -1.20
N THR A 58 11.06 6.15 -2.44
CA THR A 58 10.89 4.81 -3.05
C THR A 58 11.65 3.73 -2.28
N ARG A 59 12.89 4.02 -1.87
CA ARG A 59 13.71 3.07 -1.10
C ARG A 59 13.12 2.80 0.28
N LEU A 60 12.56 3.83 0.93
CA LEU A 60 11.89 3.67 2.22
C LEU A 60 10.74 2.67 2.13
N VAL A 61 9.82 2.84 1.18
CA VAL A 61 8.65 1.96 1.02
C VAL A 61 9.06 0.53 0.63
N GLN A 62 10.05 0.39 -0.27
CA GLN A 62 10.60 -0.93 -0.62
C GLN A 62 11.24 -1.63 0.59
N THR A 63 12.00 -0.90 1.40
CA THR A 63 12.65 -1.44 2.60
C THR A 63 11.62 -1.88 3.62
N LEU A 64 10.56 -1.09 3.84
CA LEU A 64 9.44 -1.46 4.69
C LEU A 64 8.77 -2.76 4.21
N GLY A 65 8.49 -2.87 2.91
CA GLY A 65 7.96 -4.09 2.32
C GLY A 65 8.78 -5.34 2.61
N VAL A 66 10.10 -5.24 2.44
CA VAL A 66 11.04 -6.35 2.71
C VAL A 66 11.12 -6.68 4.19
N VAL A 67 11.28 -5.67 5.05
CA VAL A 67 11.46 -5.86 6.49
C VAL A 67 10.21 -6.44 7.16
N PHE A 68 9.02 -6.05 6.71
CA PHE A 68 7.76 -6.57 7.23
C PHE A 68 7.24 -7.80 6.47
N GLY A 69 7.86 -8.19 5.35
CA GLY A 69 7.43 -9.32 4.54
C GLY A 69 6.07 -9.10 3.85
N LEU A 70 5.76 -7.85 3.48
CA LEU A 70 4.48 -7.46 2.89
C LEU A 70 4.52 -7.60 1.36
N GLU A 71 3.40 -8.03 0.77
CA GLU A 71 3.20 -7.84 -0.67
C GLU A 71 3.21 -6.33 -0.96
N THR A 72 4.07 -5.91 -1.91
CA THR A 72 4.20 -4.50 -2.26
C THR A 72 3.96 -4.25 -3.73
N LYS A 73 3.25 -3.16 -4.03
CA LYS A 73 3.07 -2.65 -5.40
C LYS A 73 3.34 -1.16 -5.45
N ARG A 74 3.63 -0.67 -6.65
CA ARG A 74 3.87 0.75 -6.92
C ARG A 74 2.99 1.21 -8.07
N ILE A 75 2.36 2.37 -7.89
CA ILE A 75 1.65 3.11 -8.94
C ILE A 75 2.34 4.44 -9.11
N GLN A 76 2.68 4.77 -10.35
CA GLN A 76 3.09 6.11 -10.73
C GLN A 76 1.87 6.84 -11.25
N PHE A 77 1.45 7.93 -10.59
CA PHE A 77 0.31 8.70 -11.06
C PHE A 77 0.71 9.55 -12.26
N THR A 78 -0.08 9.47 -13.32
CA THR A 78 0.07 10.24 -14.56
C THR A 78 -1.27 10.87 -14.94
N PRO A 79 -1.28 11.93 -15.78
CA PRO A 79 -2.53 12.61 -16.16
C PRO A 79 -3.54 11.71 -16.90
N ASP A 80 -3.07 10.64 -17.53
CA ASP A 80 -3.83 9.67 -18.31
C ASP A 80 -4.29 8.45 -17.50
N LEU A 81 -3.81 8.28 -16.26
CA LEU A 81 -4.19 7.16 -15.39
C LEU A 81 -5.68 7.18 -15.06
N MET A 82 -6.38 6.09 -15.37
CA MET A 82 -7.81 5.96 -15.11
C MET A 82 -8.10 5.24 -13.78
N PRO A 83 -9.28 5.39 -13.18
CA PRO A 83 -9.67 4.64 -11.98
C PRO A 83 -9.50 3.12 -12.16
N ASP A 84 -9.90 2.57 -13.30
CA ASP A 84 -9.85 1.14 -13.57
C ASP A 84 -8.42 0.58 -13.62
N ASP A 85 -7.41 1.41 -13.96
CA ASP A 85 -6.00 1.04 -13.90
C ASP A 85 -5.49 0.86 -12.46
N ILE A 86 -6.21 1.42 -11.48
CA ILE A 86 -5.92 1.36 -10.04
C ILE A 86 -6.77 0.28 -9.37
N LEU A 87 -8.09 0.34 -9.60
CA LEU A 87 -9.08 -0.53 -8.96
C LEU A 87 -9.15 -1.91 -9.62
N GLY A 88 -8.73 -2.05 -10.87
CA GLY A 88 -8.96 -3.23 -11.69
C GLY A 88 -10.18 -3.11 -12.59
N SER A 89 -10.28 -4.01 -13.55
CA SER A 89 -11.29 -4.00 -14.60
C SER A 89 -11.77 -5.41 -14.94
N GLU A 90 -12.89 -5.52 -15.65
CA GLU A 90 -13.32 -6.78 -16.24
C GLU A 90 -12.90 -6.87 -17.70
N VAL A 91 -12.38 -8.03 -18.08
CA VAL A 91 -12.04 -8.36 -19.46
C VAL A 91 -12.90 -9.52 -19.93
N LEU A 92 -13.32 -9.45 -21.20
CA LEU A 92 -14.04 -10.55 -21.84
C LEU A 92 -13.03 -11.58 -22.31
N GLU A 93 -13.02 -12.75 -21.69
CA GLU A 93 -12.20 -13.88 -22.10
C GLU A 93 -13.02 -14.87 -22.92
N THR A 94 -12.36 -15.47 -23.91
CA THR A 94 -12.92 -16.55 -24.72
C THR A 94 -12.21 -17.83 -24.32
N ALA A 95 -12.97 -18.80 -23.80
CA ALA A 95 -12.44 -20.11 -23.44
C ALA A 95 -12.15 -20.95 -24.70
N GLU A 96 -11.42 -22.05 -24.54
CA GLU A 96 -11.04 -22.94 -25.65
C GLU A 96 -12.26 -23.54 -26.38
N ASP A 97 -13.41 -23.62 -25.70
CA ASP A 97 -14.68 -24.09 -26.26
C ASP A 97 -15.47 -22.99 -27.02
N GLY A 98 -14.94 -21.77 -27.10
CA GLY A 98 -15.57 -20.63 -27.75
C GLY A 98 -16.58 -19.86 -26.90
N SER A 99 -16.85 -20.30 -25.66
CA SER A 99 -17.70 -19.56 -24.72
C SER A 99 -17.01 -18.27 -24.24
N ARG A 100 -17.80 -17.24 -23.95
CA ARG A 100 -17.29 -15.95 -23.46
C ARG A 100 -17.72 -15.70 -22.03
N HIS A 101 -16.79 -15.28 -21.19
CA HIS A 101 -17.06 -14.92 -19.80
C HIS A 101 -16.27 -13.67 -19.41
N PHE A 102 -16.79 -12.91 -18.45
CA PHE A 102 -16.07 -11.79 -17.87
C PHE A 102 -15.15 -12.28 -16.76
N ARG A 103 -13.87 -11.91 -16.82
CA ARG A 103 -12.88 -12.17 -15.77
C ARG A 103 -12.41 -10.84 -15.19
N PHE A 104 -12.39 -10.76 -13.87
CA PHE A 104 -11.83 -9.61 -13.17
C PHE A 104 -10.30 -9.66 -13.15
N LEU A 105 -9.69 -8.55 -13.54
CA LEU A 105 -8.27 -8.26 -13.38
C LEU A 105 -8.09 -7.33 -12.19
N ALA A 106 -7.52 -7.86 -11.12
CA ALA A 106 -7.22 -7.07 -9.93
C ALA A 106 -6.20 -5.97 -10.24
N GLY A 107 -6.56 -4.74 -9.91
CA GLY A 107 -5.66 -3.60 -10.01
C GLY A 107 -4.52 -3.65 -8.98
N PRO A 108 -3.55 -2.72 -9.09
CA PRO A 108 -2.40 -2.65 -8.20
C PRO A 108 -2.73 -2.35 -6.73
N ILE A 109 -3.94 -1.87 -6.40
CA ILE A 109 -4.34 -1.64 -4.99
C ILE A 109 -4.56 -2.93 -4.20
N PHE A 110 -4.73 -4.07 -4.87
CA PHE A 110 -4.81 -5.38 -4.22
C PHE A 110 -3.40 -5.80 -3.81
N THR A 111 -2.93 -5.23 -2.70
CA THR A 111 -1.61 -5.43 -2.11
C THR A 111 -1.64 -5.03 -0.63
N GLN A 112 -0.64 -5.40 0.15
CA GLN A 112 -0.57 -5.04 1.57
C GLN A 112 0.11 -3.67 1.79
N LEU A 113 1.08 -3.31 0.94
CA LEU A 113 1.74 -2.01 0.98
C LEU A 113 1.82 -1.40 -0.42
N LEU A 114 1.09 -0.31 -0.62
CA LEU A 114 1.03 0.41 -1.89
C LEU A 114 1.84 1.71 -1.84
N MET A 115 2.78 1.86 -2.78
CA MET A 115 3.42 3.15 -3.05
C MET A 115 2.64 3.88 -4.16
N ALA A 116 1.91 4.94 -3.81
CA ALA A 116 1.26 5.84 -4.78
C ALA A 116 2.11 7.10 -4.99
N ASP A 117 2.89 7.13 -6.06
CA ASP A 117 3.83 8.22 -6.35
C ASP A 117 3.18 9.32 -7.19
N GLU A 118 3.51 10.58 -6.90
CA GLU A 118 3.00 11.78 -7.61
C GLU A 118 1.46 11.86 -7.72
N ILE A 119 0.73 11.51 -6.66
CA ILE A 119 -0.75 11.47 -6.63
C ILE A 119 -1.42 12.72 -7.21
N ASN A 120 -0.79 13.87 -7.06
CA ASN A 120 -1.23 15.17 -7.57
C ASN A 120 -1.22 15.30 -9.10
N ARG A 121 -0.64 14.34 -9.84
CA ARG A 121 -0.62 14.34 -11.32
C ARG A 121 -1.86 13.71 -11.95
N ALA A 122 -2.59 12.86 -11.25
CA ALA A 122 -3.79 12.23 -11.82
C ALA A 122 -5.02 13.11 -11.71
N SER A 123 -6.05 12.78 -12.48
CA SER A 123 -7.35 13.46 -12.41
C SER A 123 -7.99 13.36 -11.02
N PRO A 124 -8.84 14.33 -10.62
CA PRO A 124 -9.60 14.24 -9.37
C PRO A 124 -10.40 12.93 -9.25
N ARG A 125 -10.93 12.41 -10.36
CA ARG A 125 -11.68 11.14 -10.38
C ARG A 125 -10.78 9.95 -10.01
N THR A 126 -9.58 9.89 -10.54
CA THR A 126 -8.59 8.84 -10.27
C THR A 126 -8.10 8.92 -8.82
N GLN A 127 -7.86 10.13 -8.30
CA GLN A 127 -7.51 10.33 -6.90
C GLN A 127 -8.63 9.89 -5.95
N SER A 128 -9.88 10.29 -6.22
CA SER A 128 -11.04 9.88 -5.43
C SER A 128 -11.24 8.37 -5.40
N ALA A 129 -11.01 7.67 -6.50
CA ALA A 129 -11.10 6.21 -6.56
C ALA A 129 -10.14 5.53 -5.57
N LEU A 130 -8.87 5.98 -5.53
CA LEU A 130 -7.90 5.47 -4.56
C LEU A 130 -8.31 5.82 -3.12
N LEU A 131 -8.71 7.08 -2.86
CA LEU A 131 -9.07 7.54 -1.51
C LEU A 131 -10.32 6.82 -0.97
N GLN A 132 -11.30 6.54 -1.83
CA GLN A 132 -12.46 5.75 -1.46
C GLN A 132 -12.04 4.33 -1.08
N ALA A 133 -11.21 3.69 -1.89
CA ALA A 133 -10.69 2.35 -1.60
C ALA A 133 -9.91 2.29 -0.26
N MET A 134 -9.14 3.34 0.05
CA MET A 134 -8.45 3.49 1.34
C MET A 134 -9.43 3.56 2.52
N GLN A 135 -10.49 4.37 2.39
CA GLN A 135 -11.47 4.57 3.44
C GLN A 135 -12.38 3.35 3.65
N GLU A 136 -12.83 2.73 2.56
CA GLU A 136 -13.79 1.63 2.57
C GLU A 136 -13.14 0.26 2.78
N ARG A 137 -11.82 0.15 2.53
CA ARG A 137 -11.04 -1.11 2.60
C ARG A 137 -11.58 -2.24 1.70
N HIS A 138 -12.43 -1.90 0.76
CA HIS A 138 -12.94 -2.76 -0.30
C HIS A 138 -13.25 -1.87 -1.52
N VAL A 139 -13.47 -2.51 -2.67
CA VAL A 139 -13.88 -1.83 -3.90
C VAL A 139 -15.00 -2.60 -4.58
N ALA A 140 -15.95 -1.88 -5.15
CA ALA A 140 -16.99 -2.45 -5.98
C ALA A 140 -16.61 -2.32 -7.47
N VAL A 141 -16.37 -3.44 -8.14
CA VAL A 141 -16.08 -3.45 -9.58
C VAL A 141 -17.06 -4.39 -10.26
N ALA A 142 -17.76 -3.89 -11.29
CA ALA A 142 -18.80 -4.61 -12.02
C ALA A 142 -19.92 -5.20 -11.13
N GLY A 143 -20.28 -4.48 -10.07
CA GLY A 143 -21.35 -4.89 -9.14
C GLY A 143 -20.94 -5.97 -8.13
N ALA A 144 -19.66 -6.35 -8.08
CA ALA A 144 -19.12 -7.25 -7.07
C ALA A 144 -18.20 -6.50 -6.10
N ASP A 145 -18.45 -6.67 -4.80
CA ASP A 145 -17.59 -6.15 -3.73
C ASP A 145 -16.35 -7.03 -3.57
N ARG A 146 -15.19 -6.38 -3.45
CA ARG A 146 -13.88 -7.02 -3.40
C ARG A 146 -13.06 -6.45 -2.25
N PRO A 147 -12.77 -7.22 -1.18
CA PRO A 147 -12.01 -6.72 -0.05
C PRO A 147 -10.54 -6.48 -0.43
N LEU A 148 -9.92 -5.46 0.16
CA LEU A 148 -8.49 -5.22 0.03
C LEU A 148 -7.70 -6.03 1.08
N PRO A 149 -6.49 -6.50 0.74
CA PRO A 149 -5.60 -7.13 1.72
C PRO A 149 -5.25 -6.19 2.87
N SER A 150 -5.03 -6.74 4.07
CA SER A 150 -4.53 -6.00 5.23
C SER A 150 -3.03 -6.26 5.45
N PRO A 151 -2.24 -5.25 5.88
CA PRO A 151 -0.88 -5.45 6.36
C PRO A 151 -0.79 -6.39 7.56
#